data_AF-A0A7Z7HUJ6-F1
#
_entry.id   AF-A0A7Z7HUJ6-F1
#
_cell.length_a   1.000
_cell.length_b   1.000
_cell.length_c   1.000
_cell.angle_alpha   90.00
_cell.angle_beta   90.00
_cell.angle_gamma   90.00
#
_symmetry.space_group_name_H-M   'P 1'
#
loop_
_entity.id
_entity.type
_entity.pdbx_description
1 polymer ?
#
loop_
_entity_poly.entity_id
_entity_poly.type
_entity_poly.pdbx_seq_one_letter_code
_entity_poly.pdbx_strand_id
1 'polypeptide(L)'
;MSSLWAKFTGALVMVIGLLGAALLFVGGQRDRAKEAAGRAKAEAKSKNAVLEAERSIDKARAQSREQSSEVQREADQRPKGQRPSGNLRR
;
A
#
# COMPACT_ATOMS: atom_id res chain seq x y z
N MET A 1 -25.70 35.94 -51.38
CA MET A 1 -26.26 35.00 -50.37
C MET A 1 -25.23 34.07 -49.72
N SER A 2 -23.92 34.18 -50.01
CA SER A 2 -22.90 33.23 -49.51
C SER A 2 -22.28 33.55 -48.14
N SER A 3 -22.25 34.82 -47.71
CA SER A 3 -21.49 35.22 -46.51
C SER A 3 -22.18 34.88 -45.19
N LEU A 4 -23.52 34.88 -45.15
CA LEU A 4 -24.29 34.51 -43.96
C LEU A 4 -24.18 33.01 -43.68
N TRP A 5 -24.29 32.18 -44.72
CA TRP A 5 -24.19 30.73 -44.59
C TRP A 5 -22.79 30.30 -44.14
N ALA A 6 -21.74 30.94 -44.66
CA ALA A 6 -20.35 30.72 -44.23
C ALA A 6 -20.11 31.10 -42.77
N LYS A 7 -20.75 32.16 -42.27
CA LYS A 7 -20.68 32.56 -40.84
C LYS A 7 -21.37 31.54 -39.94
N PHE A 8 -22.54 31.04 -40.35
CA PHE A 8 -23.27 30.02 -39.60
C PHE A 8 -22.53 28.69 -39.54
N THR A 9 -21.98 28.22 -40.67
CA THR A 9 -21.20 26.98 -40.69
C THR A 9 -19.88 27.12 -39.92
N GLY A 10 -19.20 28.26 -40.04
CA GLY A 10 -17.99 28.55 -39.26
C GLY A 10 -18.26 28.57 -37.75
N ALA A 11 -19.37 29.18 -37.32
CA ALA A 11 -19.78 29.18 -35.92
C ALA A 11 -20.11 27.76 -35.43
N LEU A 12 -20.80 26.95 -36.23
CA LEU A 12 -21.14 25.57 -35.90
C LEU A 12 -19.88 24.71 -35.69
N VAL A 13 -18.91 24.81 -36.60
CA VAL A 13 -17.64 24.08 -36.51
C VAL A 13 -16.85 24.49 -35.27
N MET A 14 -16.82 25.78 -34.94
CA MET A 14 -16.16 26.26 -33.71
C MET A 14 -16.81 25.69 -32.45
N VAL A 15 -18.14 25.66 -32.37
CA VAL A 15 -18.87 25.10 -31.22
C VAL A 15 -18.57 23.60 -31.08
N ILE A 16 -18.59 22.85 -32.18
CA ILE A 16 -18.28 21.41 -32.17
C ILE A 16 -16.82 21.16 -31.78
N GLY A 17 -15.89 21.93 -32.32
CA GLY A 17 -14.46 21.83 -31.99
C GLY A 17 -14.20 22.11 -30.50
N LEU A 18 -14.86 23.12 -29.94
CA LEU A 18 -14.72 23.48 -28.53
C LEU A 18 -15.31 22.41 -27.60
N LEU A 19 -16.46 21.84 -27.96
CA LEU A 19 -17.06 20.69 -27.26
C LEU A 19 -16.16 19.45 -27.32
N GLY A 20 -15.60 19.14 -28.50
CA GLY A 20 -14.67 18.02 -28.67
C GLY A 20 -13.42 18.17 -27.81
N ALA A 21 -12.82 19.37 -27.79
CA ALA A 21 -11.66 19.67 -26.96
C ALA A 21 -11.96 19.55 -25.46
N ALA A 22 -13.13 20.03 -25.02
CA ALA A 22 -13.57 19.92 -23.63
C ALA A 22 -13.76 18.45 -23.20
N LEU A 23 -14.37 17.63 -24.05
CA LEU A 23 -14.56 16.19 -23.79
C LEU A 23 -13.23 15.44 -23.69
N LEU A 24 -12.28 15.73 -24.59
CA LEU A 24 -10.94 15.14 -24.56
C LEU A 24 -10.16 15.58 -23.31
N PHE A 25 -10.28 16.84 -22.91
CA PHE A 25 -9.65 17.37 -21.71
C PHE A 25 -10.18 16.69 -20.44
N VAL A 26 -11.50 16.59 -20.30
CA VAL A 26 -12.14 15.91 -19.16
C VAL A 26 -11.85 14.42 -19.16
N GLY A 27 -11.87 13.77 -20.34
CA GLY A 27 -11.50 12.37 -20.50
C GLY A 27 -10.07 12.09 -20.05
N GLY A 28 -9.11 12.90 -20.51
CA GLY A 28 -7.70 12.78 -20.12
C GLY A 28 -7.47 12.99 -18.63
N GLN A 29 -8.20 13.90 -17.98
CA GLN A 29 -8.14 14.07 -16.52
C GLN A 29 -8.72 12.86 -15.78
N ARG A 30 -9.83 12.31 -16.26
CA ARG A 30 -10.48 11.14 -15.65
C ARG A 30 -9.57 9.92 -15.70
N ASP A 31 -8.89 9.70 -16.81
CA ASP A 31 -7.98 8.55 -16.94
C ASP A 31 -6.74 8.70 -16.07
N ARG A 32 -6.17 9.91 -15.96
CA ARG A 32 -5.10 10.20 -15.00
C ARG A 32 -5.54 9.97 -13.55
N ALA A 33 -6.77 10.35 -13.19
CA ALA A 33 -7.30 10.12 -11.85
C ALA A 33 -7.49 8.62 -11.55
N LYS A 34 -7.96 7.84 -12.54
CA LYS A 34 -8.06 6.37 -12.40
C LYS A 34 -6.69 5.71 -12.24
N GLU A 35 -5.69 6.14 -13.02
CA GLU A 35 -4.33 5.61 -12.87
C GLU A 35 -3.74 5.93 -11.49
N ALA A 36 -3.88 7.17 -11.03
CA ALA A 36 -3.42 7.58 -9.71
C ALA A 36 -4.10 6.76 -8.59
N ALA A 37 -5.42 6.56 -8.69
CA ALA A 37 -6.17 5.72 -7.76
C ALA A 37 -5.71 4.25 -7.79
N GLY A 38 -5.45 3.70 -8.98
CA GLY A 38 -4.92 2.36 -9.15
C GLY A 38 -3.55 2.18 -8.49
N ARG A 39 -2.64 3.14 -8.68
CA ARG A 39 -1.31 3.14 -8.05
C ARG A 39 -1.39 3.26 -6.53
N ALA A 40 -2.22 4.18 -6.01
CA ALA A 40 -2.43 4.34 -4.58
C ALA A 40 -2.98 3.06 -3.93
N LYS A 41 -3.89 2.36 -4.61
CA LYS A 41 -4.43 1.08 -4.13
C LYS A 41 -3.39 -0.03 -4.13
N ALA A 42 -2.51 -0.07 -5.13
CA ALA A 42 -1.40 -1.02 -5.20
C ALA A 42 -0.39 -0.78 -4.06
N GLU A 43 -0.02 0.48 -3.82
CA GLU A 43 0.87 0.86 -2.70
C GLU A 43 0.24 0.59 -1.33
N ALA A 44 -1.05 0.85 -1.16
CA ALA A 44 -1.74 0.54 0.09
C ALA A 44 -1.75 -0.98 0.34
N LYS A 45 -1.95 -1.79 -0.70
CA LYS A 45 -1.91 -3.25 -0.60
C LYS A 45 -0.53 -3.77 -0.22
N SER A 46 0.54 -3.22 -0.81
CA SER A 46 1.91 -3.62 -0.46
C SER A 46 2.28 -3.20 0.96
N LYS A 47 1.93 -1.99 1.39
CA LYS A 47 2.17 -1.51 2.77
C LYS A 47 1.43 -2.36 3.79
N ASN A 48 0.18 -2.72 3.53
CA ASN A 48 -0.58 -3.60 4.44
C ASN A 48 0.04 -4.99 4.54
N ALA A 49 0.53 -5.57 3.43
CA ALA A 49 1.21 -6.85 3.45
C ALA A 49 2.52 -6.81 4.27
N VAL A 50 3.29 -5.73 4.18
CA VAL A 50 4.50 -5.53 5.00
C VAL A 50 4.14 -5.44 6.49
N LEU A 51 3.14 -4.63 6.84
CA LEU A 51 2.70 -4.49 8.23
C LEU A 51 2.17 -5.81 8.82
N GLU A 52 1.48 -6.62 8.02
CA GLU A 52 1.02 -7.94 8.45
C GLU A 52 2.20 -8.90 8.69
N ALA A 53 3.19 -8.89 7.80
CA ALA A 53 4.43 -9.65 7.97
C ALA A 53 5.19 -9.23 9.25
N GLU A 54 5.37 -7.93 9.48
CA GLU A 54 6.02 -7.40 10.69
C GLU A 54 5.29 -7.84 11.97
N ARG A 55 3.96 -7.73 12.00
CA ARG A 55 3.15 -8.20 13.14
C ARG A 55 3.33 -9.69 13.41
N SER A 56 3.46 -10.50 12.36
CA SER A 56 3.69 -11.95 12.53
C SER A 56 5.08 -12.24 13.10
N ILE A 57 6.11 -11.51 12.65
CA ILE A 57 7.48 -11.62 13.16
C ILE A 57 7.53 -11.21 14.63
N ASP A 58 6.88 -10.11 14.99
CA ASP A 58 6.85 -9.63 16.37
C ASP A 58 6.13 -10.62 17.31
N LYS A 59 5.03 -11.21 16.86
CA LYS A 59 4.36 -12.30 17.59
C LYS A 59 5.27 -13.51 17.77
N ALA A 60 5.97 -13.94 16.73
CA ALA A 60 6.91 -15.06 16.81
C ALA A 60 8.08 -14.75 17.76
N ARG A 61 8.61 -13.52 17.75
CA ARG A 61 9.64 -13.07 18.69
C ARG A 61 9.13 -13.06 20.13
N ALA A 62 7.91 -12.60 20.36
CA ALA A 62 7.30 -12.62 21.69
C ALA A 62 7.17 -14.05 22.22
N GLN A 63 6.64 -14.98 21.41
CA GLN A 63 6.53 -16.40 21.75
C GLN A 63 7.89 -17.04 22.03
N SER A 64 8.91 -16.74 21.22
CA SER A 64 10.26 -17.25 21.42
C SER A 64 10.88 -16.76 22.74
N ARG A 65 10.63 -15.50 23.13
CA ARG A 65 11.06 -14.97 24.44
C ARG A 65 10.35 -15.67 25.60
N GLU A 66 9.06 -15.92 25.47
CA GLU A 66 8.27 -16.64 26.47
C GLU A 66 8.79 -18.08 26.65
N GLN A 67 8.94 -18.83 25.56
CA GLN A 67 9.52 -20.18 25.58
C GLN A 67 10.94 -20.20 26.16
N SER A 68 11.78 -19.22 25.79
CA SER A 68 13.13 -19.11 26.35
C SER A 68 13.10 -18.85 27.85
N SER A 69 12.16 -18.03 28.32
CA SER A 69 11.98 -17.75 29.75
C SER A 69 11.47 -18.97 30.52
N GLU A 70 10.62 -19.79 29.91
CA GLU A 70 10.15 -21.06 30.47
C GLU A 70 11.28 -22.08 30.56
N VAL A 71 12.07 -22.26 29.49
CA VAL A 71 13.24 -23.15 29.50
C VAL A 71 14.25 -22.73 30.56
N GLN A 72 14.49 -21.42 30.72
CA GLN A 72 15.34 -20.92 31.80
C GLN A 72 14.75 -21.22 33.18
N ARG A 73 13.45 -21.01 33.36
CA ARG A 73 12.75 -21.31 34.61
C ARG A 73 12.81 -22.80 34.94
N GLU A 74 12.60 -23.69 33.97
CA GLU A 74 12.75 -25.13 34.14
C GLU A 74 14.18 -25.52 34.49
N ALA A 75 15.18 -24.95 33.81
CA ALA A 75 16.58 -25.19 34.08
C ALA A 75 16.98 -24.76 35.50
N ASP A 76 16.48 -23.61 35.96
CA ASP A 76 16.71 -23.09 37.30
C ASP A 76 15.98 -23.91 38.39
N GLN A 77 14.91 -24.65 38.06
CA GLN A 77 14.19 -25.54 38.99
C GLN A 77 14.84 -26.91 39.18
N ARG A 78 15.76 -27.35 38.31
CA ARG A 78 16.40 -28.69 38.38
C ARG A 78 17.12 -28.93 39.73
N PRO A 79 17.37 -30.18 40.14
CA PRO A 79 18.18 -30.47 41.33
C PRO A 79 19.58 -29.83 41.23
N LYS A 80 20.18 -29.42 42.36
CA LYS A 80 21.44 -28.64 42.42
C LYS A 80 22.59 -29.19 41.54
N GLY A 81 22.68 -30.50 41.34
CA GLY A 81 23.72 -31.14 40.51
C GLY A 81 23.46 -31.14 39.00
N GLN A 82 22.26 -30.77 38.55
CA GLN A 82 21.85 -30.75 37.14
C GLN A 82 21.48 -29.34 36.63
N ARG A 83 21.58 -28.31 37.49
CA ARG A 83 21.37 -26.91 37.09
C ARG A 83 22.56 -26.45 36.23
N PRO A 84 22.32 -25.74 35.12
CA PRO A 84 23.41 -25.12 34.36
C PRO A 84 24.13 -24.11 35.26
N SER A 85 25.45 -24.26 35.40
CA SER A 85 26.26 -23.33 36.17
C SER A 85 26.41 -22.02 35.39
N GLY A 86 26.34 -20.88 36.10
CA GLY A 86 26.35 -19.54 35.50
C GLY A 86 27.60 -19.18 34.69
N ASN A 87 28.59 -20.08 34.59
CA ASN A 87 29.79 -19.91 33.74
C ASN A 87 29.48 -19.95 32.24
N LEU A 88 28.32 -20.46 31.82
CA LEU A 88 27.87 -20.46 30.42
C LEU A 88 26.86 -19.34 30.10
N ARG A 89 26.54 -18.48 31.09
CA ARG A 89 25.51 -17.43 30.99
C ARG A 89 26.06 -16.08 30.50
N ARG A 90 27.32 -16.02 30.04
CA ARG A 90 28.02 -14.78 29.66
C ARG A 90 28.34 -14.73 28.17
#